data_AF-E2SNH7-F1
#
_entry.id   AF-E2SNH7-F1
#
_cell.length_a   1.000
_cell.length_b   1.000
_cell.length_c   1.000
_cell.angle_alpha   90.00
_cell.angle_beta   90.00
_cell.angle_gamma   90.00
#
_symmetry.space_group_name_H-M   'P 1'
#
loop_
_entity.id
_entity.type
_entity.pdbx_description
1 polymer ?
#
loop_
_entity_poly.entity_id
_entity_poly.type
_entity_poly.pdbx_seq_one_letter_code
_entity_poly.pdbx_strand_id
1 'polypeptide(L)' 'MYTTQMDAARQHIITREMKAVAAYEQMEEEEVCRLVAAGQLVIPANKHHTCLKPYGIGHMLKTKINVNLGTSKDCLD' A
#
# COMPACT_ATOMS: atom_id res chain seq x y z
N MET A 1 -12.90 -4.06 -14.19
CA MET A 1 -12.10 -2.81 -14.07
C MET A 1 -12.22 -2.37 -12.63
N TYR A 2 -11.11 -2.00 -11.97
CA TYR A 2 -11.13 -1.60 -10.56
C TYR A 2 -10.61 -0.17 -10.41
N THR A 3 -11.03 0.51 -9.34
CA THR A 3 -10.63 1.91 -9.07
C THR A 3 -9.61 2.03 -7.94
N THR A 4 -9.65 1.12 -6.98
CA THR A 4 -8.75 1.11 -5.81
C THR A 4 -8.22 -0.29 -5.54
N GLN A 5 -7.19 -0.40 -4.70
CA GLN A 5 -6.64 -1.69 -4.29
C GLN A 5 -7.68 -2.54 -3.53
N MET A 6 -8.53 -1.91 -2.70
CA MET A 6 -9.61 -2.60 -1.99
C MET A 6 -10.70 -3.11 -2.94
N ASP A 7 -11.04 -2.32 -3.96
CA ASP A 7 -12.00 -2.73 -5.01
C ASP A 7 -11.46 -3.92 -5.82
N ALA A 8 -10.18 -3.88 -6.22
CA ALA A 8 -9.52 -5.01 -6.88
C ALA A 8 -9.54 -6.27 -5.99
N ALA A 9 -9.19 -6.12 -4.71
CA ALA A 9 -9.14 -7.23 -3.76
C ALA A 9 -10.50 -7.90 -3.56
N ARG A 10 -11.58 -7.10 -3.44
CA ARG A 10 -12.95 -7.62 -3.31
C ARG A 10 -13.44 -8.34 -4.56
N GLN A 11 -12.86 -8.05 -5.72
CA GLN A 11 -13.10 -8.77 -6.98
C GLN A 11 -12.15 -9.96 -7.17
N HIS A 12 -11.37 -10.33 -6.15
CA HIS A 12 -10.32 -11.36 -6.20
C HIS A 12 -9.23 -11.09 -7.25
N ILE A 13 -9.00 -9.82 -7.58
CA ILE A 13 -7.96 -9.40 -8.53
C ILE A 13 -6.68 -9.09 -7.75
N ILE A 14 -5.64 -9.89 -7.95
CA ILE A 14 -4.30 -9.63 -7.42
C ILE A 14 -3.61 -8.59 -8.30
N THR A 15 -3.39 -7.40 -7.76
CA THR A 15 -2.72 -6.29 -8.47
C THR A 15 -1.20 -6.42 -8.40
N ARG A 16 -0.48 -5.74 -9.29
CA ARG A 16 0.99 -5.67 -9.23
C ARG A 16 1.48 -5.08 -7.90
N GLU A 17 0.73 -4.16 -7.31
CA GLU A 17 1.07 -3.57 -6.02
C GLU A 17 0.94 -4.58 -4.88
N MET A 18 -0.09 -5.44 -4.90
CA MET A 18 -0.22 -6.55 -3.93
C MET A 18 0.93 -7.54 -4.07
N LYS A 19 1.32 -7.92 -5.30
CA LYS A 19 2.48 -8.80 -5.54
C LYS A 19 3.77 -8.22 -4.97
N ALA A 20 4.00 -6.92 -5.17
CA ALA A 20 5.18 -6.24 -4.65
C ALA A 20 5.20 -6.18 -3.11
N VAL A 21 4.04 -5.97 -2.47
CA VAL A 21 3.90 -6.02 -1.01
C VAL A 21 4.13 -7.43 -0.49
N ALA A 22 3.52 -8.44 -1.11
CA ALA A 22 3.71 -9.85 -0.78
C ALA A 22 5.18 -10.26 -0.83
N ALA A 23 5.90 -9.88 -1.90
CA ALA A 23 7.33 -10.14 -2.04
C ALA A 23 8.18 -9.45 -0.96
N TYR A 24 7.86 -8.19 -0.62
CA TYR A 24 8.61 -7.43 0.40
C TYR A 24 8.38 -7.93 1.83
N GLU A 25 7.15 -8.34 2.13
CA GLU A 25 6.74 -8.85 3.44
C GLU A 25 6.94 -10.36 3.60
N GLN A 26 7.33 -11.05 2.51
CA GLN A 26 7.50 -12.51 2.45
C GLN A 26 6.20 -13.25 2.82
N MET A 27 5.09 -12.82 2.20
CA MET A 27 3.76 -13.37 2.39
C MET A 27 3.20 -13.87 1.05
N GLU A 28 2.20 -14.75 1.10
CA GLU A 28 1.45 -15.18 -0.08
C GLU A 28 0.60 -14.03 -0.66
N GLU A 29 0.50 -13.96 -1.99
CA GLU A 29 -0.24 -12.90 -2.69
C GLU A 29 -1.74 -12.92 -2.35
N GLU A 30 -2.31 -14.12 -2.22
CA GLU A 30 -3.70 -14.37 -1.85
C GLU A 30 -4.00 -13.86 -0.44
N GLU A 31 -3.07 -14.00 0.49
CA GLU A 31 -3.23 -13.53 1.86
C GLU A 31 -3.22 -12.01 1.92
N VAL A 32 -2.31 -11.35 1.18
CA VAL A 32 -2.32 -9.89 1.02
C VAL A 32 -3.65 -9.43 0.42
N CYS A 33 -4.12 -10.07 -0.65
CA CYS A 33 -5.39 -9.77 -1.28
C CYS A 33 -6.57 -9.92 -0.28
N ARG A 34 -6.61 -11.00 0.48
CA ARG A 34 -7.63 -11.26 1.51
C ARG A 34 -7.64 -10.18 2.58
N LEU A 35 -6.48 -9.78 3.10
CA LEU A 35 -6.37 -8.73 4.11
C LEU A 35 -6.77 -7.36 3.55
N VAL A 36 -6.45 -7.06 2.30
CA VAL A 36 -6.89 -5.83 1.62
C VAL A 36 -8.41 -5.82 1.41
N ALA A 37 -9.00 -6.93 0.98
CA ALA A 37 -10.45 -7.06 0.81
C ALA A 37 -11.19 -6.88 2.14
N ALA A 38 -10.61 -7.40 3.23
CA ALA A 38 -11.11 -7.28 4.60
C ALA A 38 -10.87 -5.90 5.25
N GLY A 39 -10.11 -5.00 4.61
CA GLY A 39 -9.75 -3.69 5.16
C GLY A 39 -8.75 -3.74 6.32
N GLN A 40 -8.04 -4.86 6.49
CA GLN A 40 -7.02 -5.06 7.53
C GLN A 40 -5.61 -4.67 7.05
N LEU A 41 -5.44 -4.51 5.74
CA LEU A 41 -4.22 -4.06 5.07
C LEU A 41 -4.60 -3.01 4.02
N VAL A 42 -3.86 -1.91 3.96
CA VAL A 42 -4.00 -0.89 2.90
C VAL A 42 -2.70 -0.75 2.12
N ILE A 43 -2.81 -0.50 0.81
CA ILE A 43 -1.68 -0.19 -0.07
C ILE A 43 -1.91 1.20 -0.67
N PRO A 44 -1.26 2.27 -0.16
CA PRO A 44 -1.40 3.62 -0.68
C PRO A 44 -0.75 3.72 -2.06
N ALA A 45 -1.54 3.57 -3.13
CA ALA A 45 -1.07 3.56 -4.51
C ALA A 45 -1.92 4.47 -5.40
N ASN A 46 -1.76 5.79 -5.22
CA ASN A 46 -2.40 6.76 -6.10
C ASN A 46 -1.86 6.58 -7.54
N LYS A 47 -2.76 6.41 -8.52
CA LYS A 47 -2.43 6.26 -9.94
C LYS A 47 -1.58 7.41 -10.53
N HIS A 48 -1.60 8.59 -9.91
CA HIS A 48 -0.80 9.74 -10.34
C HIS A 48 0.63 9.74 -9.76
N HIS A 49 0.93 8.88 -8.77
CA HIS A 49 2.26 8.75 -8.19
C HIS A 49 3.06 7.69 -8.95
N THR A 50 3.61 8.06 -10.10
CA THR A 50 4.20 7.13 -11.08
C THR A 50 5.54 6.53 -10.66
N CYS A 51 6.29 7.17 -9.77
CA CYS A 51 7.57 6.69 -9.24
C CYS A 51 7.44 5.93 -7.91
N LEU A 52 6.22 5.60 -7.47
CA LEU A 52 5.96 4.92 -6.22
C LEU A 52 6.56 3.50 -6.20
N LYS A 53 7.27 3.19 -5.10
CA LYS A 53 7.48 1.81 -4.68
C LYS A 53 6.37 1.43 -3.67
N PRO A 54 5.48 0.47 -3.99
CA PRO A 54 4.33 0.17 -3.15
C PRO A 54 4.75 -0.56 -1.87
N TYR A 55 4.12 -0.17 -0.76
CA TYR A 55 4.25 -0.83 0.53
C TYR A 55 2.86 -1.00 1.15
N GLY A 56 2.68 -2.10 1.87
CA GLY A 56 1.47 -2.35 2.65
C GLY A 56 1.59 -1.76 4.05
N ILE A 57 0.46 -1.33 4.61
CA ILE A 57 0.32 -0.88 6.00
C ILE A 57 -0.86 -1.64 6.59
N GLY A 58 -0.65 -2.35 7.69
CA GLY A 58 -1.73 -3.08 8.36
C GLY A 58 -1.27 -4.32 9.08
N HIS A 59 -2.22 -5.20 9.35
CA HIS A 59 -2.04 -6.42 10.13
C HIS A 59 -1.06 -7.40 9.47
N MET A 60 -0.32 -8.18 10.28
CA MET A 60 0.72 -9.15 9.87
C MET A 60 1.96 -8.59 9.15
N LEU A 61 2.02 -7.28 8.88
CA LEU A 61 3.17 -6.68 8.22
C LEU A 61 4.21 -6.17 9.23
N LYS A 62 5.44 -5.94 8.75
CA LYS A 62 6.44 -5.18 9.51
C LYS A 62 5.89 -3.79 9.86
N THR A 63 6.12 -3.33 11.09
CA THR A 63 5.76 -1.97 11.54
C THR A 63 6.34 -0.92 10.59
N LYS A 64 5.51 0.04 10.18
CA LYS A 64 5.88 1.14 9.28
C LYS A 64 5.97 2.44 10.09
N ILE A 65 6.90 3.32 9.72
CA ILE A 65 7.11 4.62 10.35
C ILE A 65 6.85 5.70 9.32
N ASN A 66 6.15 6.76 9.70
CA ASN A 66 5.92 7.95 8.88
C ASN A 66 6.75 9.12 9.41
N VAL A 67 7.34 9.90 8.50
CA VAL A 67 8.09 11.12 8.82
C VAL A 67 7.43 12.29 8.10
N ASN A 68 7.16 13.38 8.83
CA ASN A 68 6.64 14.62 8.24
C ASN A 68 7.80 15.54 7.86
N LEU A 69 7.86 15.94 6.59
CA LEU A 69 8.86 16.88 6.07
C LEU A 69 8.15 18.10 5.48
N GLY A 70 8.62 19.29 5.82
CA GLY A 70 8.12 20.57 5.30
C GLY A 70 8.86 21.73 5.94
N THR A 71 9.07 22.80 5.18
CA THR A 71 9.67 24.04 5.70
C THR A 71 8.58 24.93 6.32
N SER A 72 8.91 25.58 7.44
CA SER A 72 8.07 26.66 7.98
C SER A 72 8.40 27.96 7.25
N LYS A 73 7.42 28.88 7.14
CA LYS A 73 7.64 30.20 6.53
C LYS A 73 8.67 31.06 7.28
N ASP A 74 8.93 30.73 8.54
CA ASP A 74 9.76 31.53 9.47
C ASP A 74 11.24 31.14 9.44
N CYS A 75 11.61 30.14 8.62
CA CYS A 75 13.00 29.80 8.34
C CYS A 75 13.17 29.74 6.83
N LEU A 76 13.48 30.90 6.25
CA LEU A 76 14.08 31.01 4.93
C LEU A 76 15.56 30.64 5.09
N ASP A 77 16.03 29.72 4.24
CA ASP A 77 17.46 29.39 4.09
C ASP A 77 18.29 30.63 3.69
#